data_AF-A0AAV4K5R0-F1
#
_entry.id   AF-A0AAV4K5R0-F1
#
_cell.length_a   1.000
_cell.length_b   1.000
_cell.length_c   1.000
_cell.angle_alpha   90.00
_cell.angle_beta   90.00
_cell.angle_gamma   90.00
#
_symmetry.space_group_name_H-M   'P 1'
#
loop_
_entity.id
_entity.type
_entity.pdbx_description
1 polymer ?
#
loop_
_entity_poly.entity_id
_entity_poly.type
_entity_poly.pdbx_seq_one_letter_code
_entity_poly.pdbx_strand_id
1 'polypeptide(L)' 'MNLDSWTPTDKARRLATLVAAYLAVAAVLGCWLGLAWPWYFALLAGVALYAALYFVSYAVFKQLFGR' A
#
# COMPACT_ATOMS: atom_id res chain seq x y z
N MET A 1 -10.65 1.19 21.66
CA MET A 1 -9.35 0.55 21.32
C MET A 1 -8.27 1.56 21.61
N ASN A 2 -7.40 1.32 22.60
CA ASN A 2 -6.36 2.27 22.97
C ASN A 2 -5.30 2.28 21.84
N LEU A 3 -5.18 3.38 21.10
CA LEU A 3 -4.28 3.49 19.94
C LEU A 3 -2.81 3.67 20.37
N ASP A 4 -2.59 3.99 21.64
CA ASP A 4 -1.26 4.20 22.22
C ASP A 4 -0.55 2.90 22.61
N SER A 5 -1.26 1.76 22.68
CA SER A 5 -0.64 0.47 23.03
C SER A 5 0.05 -0.22 21.86
N TRP A 6 -0.01 0.33 20.65
CA TRP A 6 0.58 -0.33 19.47
C TRP A 6 2.08 -0.17 19.43
N THR A 7 2.76 -1.28 19.20
CA THR A 7 4.20 -1.28 18.96
C THR A 7 4.54 -0.46 17.70
N PRO A 8 5.73 0.15 17.63
CA PRO A 8 6.16 0.92 16.47
C PRO A 8 6.09 0.13 15.15
N THR A 9 6.37 -1.17 15.22
CA THR A 9 6.32 -2.09 14.09
C THR A 9 4.90 -2.37 13.62
N ASP A 10 3.93 -2.47 14.55
CA ASP A 10 2.51 -2.61 14.21
C ASP A 10 1.95 -1.35 13.57
N LYS A 11 2.32 -0.16 14.07
CA LYS A 11 1.95 1.13 13.47
C LYS A 11 2.49 1.24 12.04
N ALA A 12 3.77 0.92 11.83
CA ALA A 12 4.41 0.94 10.51
C ALA A 12 3.72 -0.01 9.52
N ARG A 13 3.41 -1.24 9.95
CA ARG A 13 2.75 -2.23 9.09
C ARG A 13 1.36 -1.81 8.66
N ARG A 14 0.54 -1.32 9.60
CA ARG A 14 -0.84 -0.90 9.32
C ARG A 14 -0.89 0.31 8.40
N LEU A 15 -0.04 1.31 8.63
CA LEU A 15 0.05 2.50 7.78
C LEU A 15 0.59 2.16 6.39
N ALA A 16 1.61 1.31 6.29
CA ALA A 16 2.11 0.81 5.01
C ALA A 16 1.02 0.09 4.21
N THR A 17 0.24 -0.75 4.88
CA THR A 17 -0.89 -1.47 4.26
C THR A 17 -1.96 -0.50 3.75
N LEU A 18 -2.33 0.50 4.56
CA LEU A 18 -3.31 1.52 4.16
C LEU A 18 -2.86 2.32 2.93
N VAL A 19 -1.61 2.80 2.94
CA VAL A 19 -1.04 3.57 1.83
C VAL A 19 -0.94 2.73 0.57
N ALA A 20 -0.37 1.52 0.69
CA ALA A 20 -0.21 0.63 -0.45
C ALA A 20 -1.56 0.21 -1.05
N ALA A 21 -2.55 -0.13 -0.22
CA ALA A 21 -3.88 -0.53 -0.69
C ALA A 21 -4.59 0.61 -1.42
N TYR A 22 -4.57 1.82 -0.85
CA TYR A 22 -5.25 2.97 -1.46
C TYR A 22 -4.66 3.31 -2.84
N LEU A 23 -3.33 3.39 -2.92
CA LEU A 23 -2.63 3.70 -4.17
C LEU A 23 -2.74 2.57 -5.20
N ALA A 24 -2.70 1.31 -4.76
CA ALA A 24 -2.89 0.16 -5.66
C ALA A 24 -4.30 0.14 -6.26
N VAL A 25 -5.35 0.38 -5.47
CA VAL A 25 -6.73 0.45 -5.96
C VAL A 25 -6.89 1.62 -6.94
N ALA A 26 -6.35 2.80 -6.62
CA ALA A 26 -6.37 3.93 -7.53
C ALA A 26 -5.67 3.62 -8.87
N ALA A 27 -4.54 2.90 -8.84
CA ALA A 27 -3.84 2.47 -10.04
C ALA A 27 -4.64 1.44 -10.85
N VAL A 28 -5.29 0.46 -10.20
CA VAL A 28 -6.18 -0.49 -10.90
C VAL A 28 -7.29 0.25 -11.64
N LEU A 29 -7.95 1.20 -10.97
CA LEU A 29 -9.01 2.01 -11.58
C LEU A 29 -8.46 2.88 -12.72
N GLY A 30 -7.28 3.48 -12.55
CA GLY A 30 -6.62 4.26 -13.59
C GLY A 30 -6.23 3.42 -14.82
N CYS A 31 -5.68 2.22 -14.62
CA CYS A 31 -5.33 1.31 -15.70
C CYS A 31 -6.58 0.78 -16.41
N TRP A 32 -7.62 0.41 -15.67
CA TRP A 32 -8.82 -0.16 -16.25
C TRP A 32 -9.69 0.89 -16.95
N LEU A 33 -10.01 1.99 -16.26
CA LEU A 33 -10.93 3.01 -16.78
C LEU A 33 -10.23 4.09 -17.59
N GLY A 34 -8.99 4.45 -17.25
CA GLY A 34 -8.23 5.51 -17.91
C GLY A 34 -7.47 5.02 -19.14
N LEU A 35 -6.76 3.90 -19.02
CA LEU A 35 -5.95 3.32 -20.12
C LEU A 35 -6.70 2.27 -20.95
N ALA A 36 -7.94 1.94 -20.58
CA ALA A 36 -8.75 0.89 -21.20
C ALA A 36 -8.04 -0.47 -21.28
N TRP A 37 -7.15 -0.77 -20.31
CA TRP A 37 -6.48 -2.07 -20.26
C TRP A 37 -7.49 -3.20 -20.00
N PRO A 38 -7.21 -4.41 -20.49
CA PRO A 38 -7.96 -5.60 -20.07
C PRO A 38 -7.96 -5.72 -18.54
N TRP A 39 -9.12 -6.03 -17.99
CA TRP A 39 -9.35 -6.03 -16.53
C TRP A 39 -8.32 -6.86 -15.76
N TYR A 40 -7.87 -7.98 -16.32
CA TYR A 40 -6.88 -8.86 -15.70
C TYR A 40 -5.47 -8.24 -15.63
N PHE A 41 -5.07 -7.47 -16.64
CA PHE A 41 -3.79 -6.75 -16.61
C PHE A 41 -3.81 -5.61 -15.59
N ALA A 42 -4.94 -4.89 -15.48
CA ALA A 42 -5.11 -3.87 -14.45
C ALA A 42 -4.98 -4.45 -13.04
N LEU A 43 -5.56 -5.63 -12.79
CA LEU A 43 -5.40 -6.36 -11.52
C LEU A 43 -3.95 -6.78 -11.25
N LEU A 44 -3.27 -7.37 -12.24
CA LEU A 44 -1.87 -7.77 -12.10
C LEU A 44 -0.97 -6.56 -11.81
N ALA A 45 -1.17 -5.45 -12.50
CA ALA A 45 -0.47 -4.20 -12.25
C ALA A 45 -0.73 -3.66 -10.83
N GLY A 46 -1.98 -3.71 -10.38
CA GLY A 46 -2.36 -3.32 -9.02
C GLY A 46 -1.69 -4.17 -7.93
N VAL A 47 -1.66 -5.49 -8.10
CA VAL A 47 -1.00 -6.41 -7.14
C VAL A 47 0.51 -6.16 -7.11
N ALA A 48 1.14 -6.00 -8.28
CA ALA A 48 2.57 -5.68 -8.36
C ALA A 48 2.89 -4.33 -7.70
N LEU A 49 2.06 -3.32 -7.95
CA LEU A 49 2.22 -1.99 -7.35
C LEU A 49 2.00 -2.02 -5.84
N TYR A 50 1.00 -2.76 -5.35
CA TYR A 50 0.76 -2.96 -3.93
C TYR A 50 2.00 -3.53 -3.24
N ALA A 51 2.59 -4.59 -3.80
CA ALA A 51 3.77 -5.22 -3.22
C ALA A 51 4.93 -4.22 -3.13
N ALA A 52 5.21 -3.50 -4.22
CA ALA A 52 6.26 -2.50 -4.26
C ALA A 52 6.03 -1.39 -3.22
N LEU A 53 4.84 -0.79 -3.20
CA LEU A 53 4.48 0.30 -2.29
C LEU A 53 4.47 -0.16 -0.84
N TYR A 54 4.03 -1.37 -0.55
CA TYR A 54 4.04 -1.93 0.80
C TYR A 54 5.47 -2.01 1.34
N PHE A 55 6.41 -2.59 0.58
CA PHE A 55 7.79 -2.71 1.05
C PHE A 55 8.46 -1.34 1.23
N VAL A 56 8.25 -0.41 0.30
CA VAL A 56 8.80 0.95 0.38
C VAL A 56 8.22 1.71 1.57
N SER A 57 6.89 1.77 1.70
CA SER A 57 6.24 2.49 2.79
C SER A 57 6.52 1.85 4.15
N TYR A 58 6.57 0.52 4.24
CA TYR A 58 6.95 -0.18 5.47
C TYR A 58 8.38 0.16 5.90
N ALA A 59 9.34 0.18 4.98
CA ALA A 59 10.71 0.57 5.27
C ALA A 59 10.80 2.01 5.79
N VAL A 60 10.10 2.95 5.15
CA VAL A 60 10.04 4.36 5.56
C VAL A 60 9.41 4.51 6.94
N PHE A 61 8.25 3.90 7.18
CA PHE A 61 7.57 4.00 8.48
C PHE A 61 8.33 3.28 9.59
N LYS A 62 9.00 2.17 9.30
CA LYS A 62 9.87 1.49 10.28
C LYS A 62 11.03 2.38 10.71
N GLN A 63 11.63 3.15 9.79
CA GLN A 63 12.66 4.14 10.14
C GLN A 63 12.10 5.32 10.92
N LEU A 64 10.88 5.76 10.60
CA LEU A 64 10.23 6.89 11.26
C LEU A 64 9.81 6.58 12.70
N PHE A 65 9.20 5.42 12.94
CA PHE A 65 8.70 5.00 14.25
C PHE A 65 9.74 4.22 15.09
N GLY A 66 10.81 3.73 14.46
CA GLY A 66 11.91 3.02 15.13
C GLY A 66 13.02 3.93 15.65
N ARG A 67 12.93 5.23 15.38
CA ARG A 67 13.66 6.30 16.08
C ARG A 67 12.89 6.69 17.33
#